data_AF-A0A7V6N9Y1-F1
#
_entry.id   AF-A0A7V6N9Y1-F1
#
_cell.length_a   1.000
_cell.length_b   1.000
_cell.length_c   1.000
_cell.angle_alpha   90.00
_cell.angle_beta   90.00
_cell.angle_gamma   90.00
#
_symmetry.space_group_name_H-M   'P 1'
#
loop_
_entity.id
_entity.type
_entity.pdbx_description
1 polymer ?
#
loop_
_entity_poly.entity_id
_entity_poly.type
_entity_poly.pdbx_seq_one_letter_code
_entity_poly.pdbx_strand_id
1 'polypeptide(L)'
;MTTAEFNEILDFAIAREEEAIAFYRDLQSKTKFTSIKEMLKELELMEMSHIVAIEGIRKKGTQLCETCEIENLKISDYMVHEPVDEELTYQNILLRAMKREEQSYKLYIEMSKRFSDPEISNLFKRLAHDEAKHKNHFEKLYDDFLSEGN
;
A
#
# COMPACT_ATOMS: atom_id res chain seq x y z
N MET A 1 -2.54 21.00 -9.50
CA MET A 1 -1.86 20.46 -8.31
C MET A 1 -0.59 21.26 -8.07
N THR A 2 -0.45 21.85 -6.89
CA THR A 2 0.76 22.56 -6.45
C THR A 2 1.84 21.56 -5.99
N THR A 3 3.10 22.00 -5.89
CA THR A 3 4.17 21.21 -5.26
C THR A 3 3.82 20.79 -3.82
N ALA A 4 2.98 21.58 -3.13
CA ALA A 4 2.48 21.23 -1.80
C ALA A 4 1.54 20.02 -1.84
N GLU A 5 0.51 20.06 -2.70
CA GLU A 5 -0.43 18.94 -2.87
C GLU A 5 0.28 17.66 -3.36
N PHE A 6 1.30 17.79 -4.22
CA PHE A 6 2.16 16.68 -4.62
C PHE A 6 2.86 16.03 -3.42
N ASN A 7 3.50 16.85 -2.59
CA ASN A 7 4.18 16.37 -1.40
C ASN A 7 3.20 15.73 -0.42
N GLU A 8 2.02 16.32 -0.20
CA GLU A 8 0.99 15.72 0.67
C GLU A 8 0.54 14.35 0.17
N ILE A 9 0.42 14.17 -1.14
CA ILE A 9 0.12 12.88 -1.77
C ILE A 9 1.24 11.86 -1.51
N LEU A 10 2.51 12.27 -1.66
CA LEU A 10 3.64 11.38 -1.40
C LEU A 10 3.77 11.04 0.08
N ASP A 11 3.56 12.03 0.96
CA ASP A 11 3.54 11.84 2.41
C ASP A 11 2.41 10.88 2.81
N PHE A 12 1.23 10.99 2.18
CA PHE A 12 0.14 10.03 2.37
C PHE A 12 0.50 8.63 1.89
N ALA A 13 1.12 8.49 0.71
CA ALA A 13 1.57 7.19 0.21
C ALA A 13 2.60 6.56 1.17
N ILE A 14 3.60 7.33 1.62
CA ILE A 14 4.62 6.86 2.58
C ILE A 14 3.97 6.43 3.89
N ALA A 15 3.05 7.24 4.43
CA ALA A 15 2.35 6.89 5.67
C ALA A 15 1.62 5.55 5.54
N ARG A 16 1.02 5.26 4.38
CA ARG A 16 0.37 3.97 4.12
C ARG A 16 1.36 2.81 4.12
N GLU A 17 2.52 2.96 3.50
CA GLU A 17 3.55 1.91 3.51
C GLU A 17 4.09 1.69 4.93
N GLU A 18 4.28 2.75 5.71
CA GLU A 18 4.67 2.64 7.11
C GLU A 18 3.61 1.91 7.95
N GLU A 19 2.33 2.21 7.71
CA GLU A 19 1.21 1.51 8.34
C GLU A 19 1.16 0.03 7.93
N ALA A 20 1.45 -0.31 6.67
CA ALA A 20 1.52 -1.68 6.19
C ALA A 20 2.69 -2.45 6.85
N ILE A 21 3.88 -1.84 6.92
CA ILE A 21 5.05 -2.38 7.63
C ILE A 21 4.73 -2.65 9.09
N ALA A 22 4.13 -1.69 9.79
CA ALA A 22 3.75 -1.84 11.19
C ALA A 22 2.75 -2.99 11.37
N PHE A 23 1.77 -3.08 10.47
CA PHE A 23 0.78 -4.14 10.46
C PHE A 23 1.42 -5.52 10.24
N TYR A 24 2.30 -5.68 9.24
CA TYR A 24 3.00 -6.94 8.99
C TYR A 24 3.88 -7.36 10.16
N ARG A 25 4.57 -6.42 10.82
CA ARG A 25 5.35 -6.70 12.03
C ARG A 25 4.49 -7.18 13.19
N ASP A 26 3.32 -6.56 13.39
CA ASP A 26 2.36 -7.00 14.39
C ASP A 26 1.87 -8.43 14.09
N LEU A 27 1.55 -8.74 12.82
CA LEU A 27 1.14 -10.09 12.41
C LEU A 27 2.25 -11.13 12.59
N GLN A 28 3.50 -10.79 12.28
CA GLN A 28 4.65 -11.67 12.50
C GLN A 28 4.79 -12.06 13.99
N SER A 29 4.44 -11.15 14.90
CA SER A 29 4.46 -11.41 16.35
C SER A 29 3.32 -12.32 16.82
N LYS A 30 2.16 -12.26 16.15
CA LYS A 30 0.94 -13.00 16.53
C LYS A 30 0.85 -14.39 15.89
N THR A 31 1.40 -14.56 14.68
CA THR A 31 1.35 -15.85 13.99
C THR A 31 2.34 -16.86 14.59
N LYS A 32 1.95 -18.14 14.60
CA LYS A 32 2.79 -19.26 15.06
C LYS A 32 3.44 -20.03 13.91
N PHE A 33 3.00 -19.80 12.67
CA PHE A 33 3.46 -20.53 11.50
C PHE A 33 4.67 -19.85 10.88
N THR A 34 5.79 -20.56 10.81
CA THR A 34 7.05 -20.05 10.25
C THR A 34 6.88 -19.57 8.81
N SER A 35 6.16 -20.32 7.97
CA SER A 35 5.91 -19.96 6.57
C SER A 35 5.17 -18.62 6.41
N ILE A 36 4.22 -18.33 7.32
CA ILE A 36 3.49 -17.06 7.32
C ILE A 36 4.41 -15.93 7.80
N LYS A 37 5.29 -16.17 8.78
CA LYS A 37 6.29 -15.16 9.20
C LYS A 37 7.25 -14.80 8.08
N GLU A 38 7.72 -15.79 7.32
CA GLU A 38 8.63 -15.57 6.20
C GLU A 38 7.96 -14.72 5.12
N MET A 39 6.73 -15.06 4.72
CA MET A 39 5.96 -14.25 3.77
C MET A 39 5.76 -12.80 4.29
N LEU A 40 5.30 -12.63 5.53
CA LEU A 40 5.05 -11.29 6.08
C LEU A 40 6.33 -10.44 6.15
N LYS A 41 7.47 -11.09 6.38
CA LYS A 41 8.78 -10.42 6.35
C LYS A 41 9.19 -10.01 4.93
N GLU A 42 8.88 -10.83 3.92
CA GLU A 42 9.10 -10.46 2.52
C GLU A 42 8.24 -9.26 2.12
N LEU A 43 6.96 -9.26 2.51
CA LEU A 43 6.06 -8.12 2.30
C LEU A 43 6.59 -6.85 2.98
N GLU A 44 6.99 -6.95 4.25
CA GLU A 44 7.62 -5.84 4.99
C GLU A 44 8.81 -5.23 4.22
N LEU A 45 9.71 -6.06 3.69
CA LEU A 45 10.88 -5.60 2.93
C LEU A 45 10.48 -4.96 1.59
N MET A 46 9.38 -5.40 0.98
CA MET A 46 8.87 -4.82 -0.25
C MET A 46 8.30 -3.42 0.00
N GLU A 47 7.51 -3.23 1.06
CA GLU A 47 6.99 -1.91 1.42
C GLU A 47 8.09 -0.92 1.80
N MET A 48 9.13 -1.39 2.49
CA MET A 48 10.31 -0.54 2.74
C MET A 48 10.96 -0.07 1.44
N SER A 49 10.97 -0.92 0.42
CA SER A 49 11.49 -0.56 -0.90
C SER A 49 10.57 0.41 -1.64
N HIS A 50 9.25 0.33 -1.44
CA HIS A 50 8.27 1.28 -1.95
C HIS A 50 8.51 2.68 -1.37
N ILE A 51 8.69 2.81 -0.06
CA ILE A 51 9.01 4.09 0.60
C ILE A 51 10.25 4.74 -0.03
N VAL A 52 11.32 3.96 -0.20
CA VAL A 52 12.58 4.46 -0.81
C VAL A 52 12.34 4.93 -2.24
N ALA A 53 11.52 4.22 -3.01
CA ALA A 53 11.19 4.59 -4.39
C ALA A 53 10.36 5.89 -4.45
N ILE A 54 9.36 6.03 -3.57
CA ILE A 54 8.51 7.22 -3.45
C ILE A 54 9.35 8.45 -3.03
N GLU A 55 10.22 8.31 -2.03
CA GLU A 55 11.17 9.35 -1.61
C GLU A 55 12.16 9.71 -2.73
N GLY A 56 12.56 8.73 -3.54
CA GLY A 56 13.36 8.95 -4.74
C GLY A 56 12.66 9.87 -5.75
N ILE A 57 11.35 9.67 -5.97
CA ILE A 57 10.54 10.58 -6.79
C ILE A 57 10.43 11.95 -6.15
N ARG A 58 10.24 12.07 -4.84
CA ARG A 58 10.12 13.37 -4.15
C ARG A 58 11.29 14.30 -4.47
N LYS A 59 12.51 13.75 -4.46
CA LYS A 59 13.76 14.48 -4.77
C LYS A 59 13.92 14.86 -6.24
N LYS A 60 13.35 14.06 -7.15
CA LYS A 60 13.39 14.33 -8.60
C LYS A 60 12.24 15.24 -9.07
N GLY A 61 11.06 15.08 -8.48
CA GLY A 61 9.79 15.70 -8.86
C GLY A 61 9.67 17.18 -8.47
N THR A 62 10.52 17.67 -7.56
CA THR A 62 10.55 19.09 -7.17
C THR A 62 10.93 20.02 -8.34
N GLN A 63 11.51 19.50 -9.42
CA GLN A 63 11.82 20.24 -10.66
C GLN A 63 10.75 20.13 -11.76
N LEU A 64 9.76 19.23 -11.65
CA LEU A 64 8.86 18.87 -12.76
C LEU A 64 7.44 19.41 -12.62
N CYS A 65 7.07 19.95 -11.46
CA CYS A 65 5.69 20.33 -11.13
C CYS A 65 5.45 21.85 -11.24
N GLU A 66 5.73 22.44 -12.40
CA GLU A 66 5.33 23.83 -12.71
C GLU A 66 3.99 23.89 -13.47
N THR A 67 3.51 22.79 -14.06
CA THR A 67 2.34 22.78 -14.97
C THR A 67 1.38 21.60 -14.81
N CYS A 68 1.32 20.96 -13.63
CA CYS A 68 0.41 19.82 -13.42
C CYS A 68 -1.06 20.26 -13.26
N GLU A 69 -1.83 20.25 -14.36
CA GLU A 69 -3.29 20.20 -14.34
C GLU A 69 -3.72 18.80 -13.91
N ILE A 70 -3.95 18.63 -12.60
CA ILE A 70 -4.44 17.38 -12.03
C ILE A 70 -5.61 17.74 -11.13
N GLU A 71 -6.76 17.13 -11.40
CA GLU A 71 -7.98 17.22 -10.58
C GLU A 71 -7.72 16.76 -9.14
N ASN A 72 -8.48 17.26 -8.17
CA ASN A 72 -8.31 16.94 -6.75
C ASN A 72 -8.36 15.42 -6.51
N LEU A 73 -7.38 14.87 -5.79
CA LEU A 73 -7.24 13.43 -5.60
C LEU A 73 -8.21 12.82 -4.59
N LYS A 74 -8.99 13.63 -3.86
CA LYS A 74 -9.94 13.16 -2.83
C LYS A 74 -9.33 12.04 -1.98
N ILE A 75 -8.17 12.32 -1.38
CA ILE A 75 -7.36 11.35 -0.61
C ILE A 75 -8.19 10.59 0.43
N SER A 76 -9.25 11.23 0.97
CA SER A 76 -10.24 10.62 1.85
C SER A 76 -10.91 9.36 1.30
N ASP A 77 -11.09 9.23 -0.02
CA ASP A 77 -11.72 8.08 -0.66
C ASP A 77 -10.83 6.82 -0.61
N TYR A 78 -9.54 7.00 -0.29
CA TYR A 78 -8.54 5.93 -0.19
C TYR A 78 -8.17 5.60 1.27
N MET A 79 -8.70 6.36 2.24
CA MET A 79 -8.50 6.07 3.66
C MET A 79 -9.24 4.77 4.03
N VAL A 80 -8.53 3.85 4.66
CA VAL A 80 -9.15 2.67 5.27
C VAL A 80 -9.63 3.09 6.65
N HIS A 81 -10.94 3.28 6.82
CA HIS A 81 -11.52 3.43 8.15
C HIS A 81 -11.53 2.05 8.81
N GLU A 82 -10.61 1.83 9.75
CA GLU A 82 -10.61 0.61 10.57
C GLU A 82 -11.57 0.79 11.77
N PRO A 83 -12.60 -0.06 11.91
CA PRO A 83 -13.33 -0.14 13.15
C PRO A 83 -12.41 -0.66 14.26
N VAL A 84 -12.28 0.15 15.32
CA VAL A 84 -11.42 -0.07 16.49
C VAL A 84 -11.86 -1.30 17.32
N ASP A 85 -13.05 -1.84 17.05
CA ASP A 85 -13.76 -2.80 17.91
C ASP A 85 -13.94 -4.22 17.33
N GLU A 86 -13.37 -4.55 16.16
CA GLU A 86 -13.47 -5.94 15.70
C GLU A 86 -12.45 -6.82 16.41
N GLU A 87 -12.90 -7.98 16.91
CA GLU A 87 -12.02 -9.00 17.45
C GLU A 87 -10.86 -9.28 16.47
N LEU A 88 -9.64 -9.32 17.01
CA LEU A 88 -8.39 -9.64 16.30
C LEU A 88 -8.34 -11.13 15.93
N THR A 89 -9.36 -11.63 15.25
CA THR A 89 -9.36 -12.96 14.65
C THR A 89 -8.44 -12.97 13.45
N TYR A 90 -7.80 -14.11 13.20
CA TYR A 90 -6.91 -14.28 12.05
C TYR A 90 -7.62 -13.98 10.71
N GLN A 91 -8.90 -14.34 10.60
CA GLN A 91 -9.77 -13.98 9.48
C GLN A 91 -9.95 -12.47 9.32
N ASN A 92 -10.28 -11.73 10.39
CA ASN A 92 -10.45 -10.28 10.31
C ASN A 92 -9.14 -9.58 9.94
N ILE A 93 -8.02 -10.09 10.46
CA ILE A 93 -6.68 -9.64 10.09
C ILE A 93 -6.43 -9.78 8.58
N LEU A 94 -6.71 -10.94 7.99
CA LEU A 94 -6.51 -11.16 6.55
C LEU A 94 -7.43 -10.27 5.71
N LEU A 95 -8.70 -10.11 6.13
CA LEU A 95 -9.64 -9.18 5.48
C LEU A 95 -9.15 -7.73 5.53
N ARG A 96 -8.57 -7.30 6.64
CA ARG A 96 -7.97 -5.96 6.78
C ARG A 96 -6.75 -5.80 5.88
N ALA A 97 -5.88 -6.79 5.83
CA ALA A 97 -4.72 -6.81 4.92
C ALA A 97 -5.17 -6.62 3.47
N MET A 98 -6.09 -7.46 2.98
CA MET A 98 -6.62 -7.39 1.62
C MET A 98 -7.23 -6.02 1.28
N LYS A 99 -7.98 -5.42 2.22
CA LYS A 99 -8.57 -4.08 2.03
C LYS A 99 -7.49 -2.99 1.98
N ARG A 100 -6.44 -3.09 2.79
CA ARG A 100 -5.32 -2.15 2.79
C ARG A 100 -4.60 -2.19 1.44
N GLU A 101 -4.22 -3.37 0.96
CA GLU A 101 -3.59 -3.57 -0.36
C GLU A 101 -4.47 -3.05 -1.50
N GLU A 102 -5.79 -3.31 -1.44
CA GLU A 102 -6.72 -2.84 -2.49
C GLU A 102 -6.78 -1.31 -2.57
N GLN A 103 -6.76 -0.62 -1.44
CA GLN A 103 -6.82 0.83 -1.40
C GLN A 103 -5.49 1.45 -1.86
N SER A 104 -4.35 0.85 -1.50
CA SER A 104 -3.02 1.24 -2.00
C SER A 104 -2.92 1.04 -3.51
N TYR A 105 -3.40 -0.10 -4.03
CA TYR A 105 -3.51 -0.36 -5.47
C TYR A 105 -4.29 0.73 -6.20
N LYS A 106 -5.50 1.06 -5.73
CA LYS A 106 -6.34 2.09 -6.37
C LYS A 106 -5.67 3.45 -6.34
N LEU A 107 -5.04 3.80 -5.21
CA LEU A 107 -4.28 5.04 -5.08
C LEU A 107 -3.19 5.11 -6.15
N TYR A 108 -2.34 4.09 -6.26
CA TYR A 108 -1.21 4.09 -7.18
C TYR A 108 -1.61 4.03 -8.66
N ILE A 109 -2.69 3.31 -9.00
CA ILE A 109 -3.26 3.38 -10.35
C ILE A 109 -3.69 4.80 -10.69
N GLU A 110 -4.37 5.48 -9.78
CA GLU A 110 -4.83 6.85 -9.99
C GLU A 110 -3.66 7.83 -10.07
N MET A 111 -2.63 7.70 -9.23
CA MET A 111 -1.39 8.45 -9.35
C MET A 111 -0.76 8.27 -10.72
N SER A 112 -0.64 7.02 -11.19
CA SER A 112 0.02 6.74 -12.46
C SER A 112 -0.64 7.39 -13.68
N LYS A 113 -1.95 7.67 -13.61
CA LYS A 113 -2.70 8.35 -14.68
C LYS A 113 -2.56 9.86 -14.62
N ARG A 114 -2.28 10.40 -13.43
CA ARG A 114 -2.27 11.84 -13.15
C ARG A 114 -0.92 12.48 -13.45
N PHE A 115 0.17 11.73 -13.31
CA PHE A 115 1.49 12.23 -13.69
C PHE A 115 1.73 12.12 -15.20
N SER A 116 2.01 13.26 -15.85
CA SER A 116 2.39 13.31 -17.27
C SER A 116 3.80 12.77 -17.51
N ASP A 117 4.64 12.79 -16.48
CA ASP A 117 6.00 12.24 -16.56
C ASP A 117 5.93 10.70 -16.65
N PRO A 118 6.50 10.10 -17.71
CA PRO A 118 6.44 8.66 -17.94
C PRO A 118 7.27 7.85 -16.92
N GLU A 119 8.32 8.40 -16.33
CA GLU A 119 9.11 7.74 -15.28
C GLU A 119 8.26 7.61 -14.00
N ILE A 120 7.62 8.72 -13.59
CA ILE A 120 6.73 8.75 -12.42
C ILE A 120 5.51 7.85 -12.64
N SER A 121 4.87 7.96 -13.81
CA SER A 121 3.72 7.10 -14.19
C SER A 121 4.09 5.61 -14.12
N ASN A 122 5.26 5.23 -14.64
CA ASN A 122 5.70 3.84 -14.62
C ASN A 122 6.05 3.35 -13.22
N LEU A 123 6.60 4.19 -12.34
CA LEU A 123 6.84 3.79 -10.96
C LEU A 123 5.51 3.47 -10.26
N PHE A 124 4.53 4.37 -10.33
CA PHE A 124 3.23 4.13 -9.68
C PHE A 124 2.48 2.93 -10.27
N LYS A 125 2.61 2.65 -11.57
CA LYS A 125 2.10 1.39 -12.16
C LYS A 125 2.78 0.16 -11.57
N ARG A 126 4.09 0.23 -11.33
CA ARG A 126 4.83 -0.86 -10.73
C ARG A 126 4.40 -1.08 -9.28
N LEU A 127 4.33 -0.02 -8.48
CA LEU A 127 3.83 -0.08 -7.11
C LEU A 127 2.43 -0.70 -7.06
N ALA A 128 1.49 -0.20 -7.87
CA ALA A 128 0.16 -0.78 -7.97
C ALA A 128 0.20 -2.29 -8.30
N HIS A 129 1.04 -2.69 -9.25
CA HIS A 129 1.14 -4.11 -9.60
C HIS A 129 1.70 -4.96 -8.45
N ASP A 130 2.58 -4.42 -7.62
CA ASP A 130 3.12 -5.10 -6.45
C ASP A 130 2.05 -5.19 -5.33
N GLU A 131 1.28 -4.13 -5.04
CA GLU A 131 0.10 -4.17 -4.14
C GLU A 131 -0.93 -5.24 -4.58
N ALA A 132 -1.18 -5.36 -5.88
CA ALA A 132 -2.11 -6.37 -6.40
C ALA A 132 -1.61 -7.80 -6.14
N LYS A 133 -0.28 -8.03 -6.16
CA LYS A 133 0.30 -9.34 -5.81
C LYS A 133 0.22 -9.61 -4.31
N HIS A 134 0.39 -8.58 -3.48
CA HIS A 134 0.26 -8.69 -2.03
C HIS A 134 -1.18 -9.08 -1.67
N LYS A 135 -2.17 -8.38 -2.26
CA LYS A 135 -3.59 -8.75 -2.12
C LYS A 135 -3.84 -10.21 -2.49
N ASN A 136 -3.35 -10.66 -3.64
CA ASN A 136 -3.49 -12.05 -4.08
C ASN A 136 -2.83 -13.05 -3.12
N HIS A 137 -1.75 -12.69 -2.43
CA HIS A 137 -1.14 -13.53 -1.40
C HIS A 137 -2.05 -13.65 -0.18
N PHE A 138 -2.66 -12.55 0.27
CA PHE A 138 -3.61 -12.59 1.39
C PHE A 138 -4.89 -13.34 1.04
N GLU A 139 -5.39 -13.23 -0.20
CA GLU A 139 -6.55 -14.01 -0.67
C GLU A 139 -6.26 -15.52 -0.61
N LYS A 140 -5.06 -15.94 -1.05
CA LYS A 140 -4.64 -17.35 -0.93
C LYS A 140 -4.57 -17.83 0.52
N LEU A 141 -3.97 -17.03 1.41
CA LEU A 141 -3.93 -17.36 2.84
C LEU A 141 -5.32 -17.49 3.45
N TYR A 142 -6.24 -16.66 2.99
CA TYR A 142 -7.62 -16.68 3.44
C TYR A 142 -8.36 -17.93 2.96
N ASP A 143 -8.20 -18.29 1.68
CA ASP A 143 -8.76 -19.52 1.11
C ASP A 143 -8.19 -20.77 1.79
N ASP A 144 -6.88 -20.80 2.04
CA ASP A 144 -6.21 -21.88 2.77
C ASP A 144 -6.75 -22.00 4.20
N PHE A 145 -6.90 -20.87 4.91
CA PHE A 145 -7.47 -20.84 6.26
C PHE A 145 -8.92 -21.37 6.31
N LEU A 146 -9.75 -21.01 5.32
CA LEU A 146 -11.13 -21.51 5.23
C LEU A 146 -11.19 -23.00 4.90
N SER A 147 -10.26 -23.49 4.06
CA SER A 147 -10.23 -24.89 3.64
C SER A 147 -9.61 -25.84 4.68
N GLU A 148 -8.77 -25.34 5.58
CA GLU A 148 -8.28 -26.09 6.75
C GLU A 148 -9.36 -26.33 7.84
N GLY A 149 -10.57 -25.78 7.68
CA GLY A 149 -11.73 -26.14 8.51
C GLY A 149 -11.63 -25.66 9.96
N ASN A 150 -11.34 -24.37 10.15
CA ASN A 150 -11.32 -23.70 11.45
C ASN A 150 -12.63 -22.95 11.76
#